data_AF-B9JUG5-F1
#
_entry.id   AF-B9JUG5-F1
#
_cell.length_a   1.000
_cell.length_b   1.000
_cell.length_c   1.000
_cell.angle_alpha   90.00
_cell.angle_beta   90.00
_cell.angle_gamma   90.00
#
_symmetry.space_group_name_H-M   'P 1'
#
loop_
_entity.id
_entity.type
_entity.pdbx_description
1 polymer ?
#
loop_
_entity_poly.entity_id
_entity_poly.type
_entity_poly.pdbx_seq_one_letter_code
_entity_poly.pdbx_strand_id
1 'polypeptide(L)'
;MLSGHTGSWGDNEILEQARIATMRPGGRAEAYLNHYRQGSGADVHFSVKQLMDEDQSVKAHITRKINEMVAFFENSGTPMSSMIGIVGLAQKYFSNIDWQYATGSLNIKWSVVDKFERPNGRFLLVELSCVNVYRWHPEADRYTQCVHQAAQNLQKPASDFNVSAPLNPMDIGSYVGLKPGKTQKFPAARNFKMISKPERVILPKLSGIPNVSGSGAVSSV
;
A
#
# COMPACT_ATOMS: atom_id res chain seq x y z
N MET A 1 -5.78 16.28 -24.16
CA MET A 1 -6.53 15.36 -23.29
C MET A 1 -6.73 14.07 -24.06
N LEU A 2 -6.10 12.97 -23.63
CA LEU A 2 -6.37 11.65 -24.21
C LEU A 2 -7.77 11.24 -23.75
N SER A 3 -8.69 11.11 -24.71
CA SER A 3 -10.02 10.54 -24.51
C SER A 3 -9.89 9.18 -23.82
N GLY A 4 -10.51 9.05 -22.64
CA GLY A 4 -10.44 7.84 -21.82
C GLY A 4 -10.81 6.59 -22.62
N HIS A 5 -10.07 5.52 -22.41
CA HIS A 5 -10.41 4.20 -22.92
C HIS A 5 -11.81 3.84 -22.40
N THR A 6 -12.79 3.72 -23.29
CA THR A 6 -14.21 3.56 -22.91
C THR A 6 -14.60 2.11 -22.62
N GLY A 7 -13.62 1.21 -22.56
CA GLY A 7 -13.85 -0.23 -22.43
C GLY A 7 -13.08 -0.86 -21.28
N SER A 8 -13.80 -1.68 -20.50
CA SER A 8 -13.27 -2.54 -19.43
C SER A 8 -12.09 -3.41 -19.87
N TRP A 9 -12.02 -3.83 -21.14
CA TRP A 9 -10.90 -4.58 -21.69
C TRP A 9 -9.63 -3.74 -21.70
N GLY A 10 -9.71 -2.49 -22.17
CA GLY A 10 -8.57 -1.57 -22.19
C GLY A 10 -8.09 -1.22 -20.79
N ASP A 11 -9.02 -0.97 -19.87
CA ASP A 11 -8.68 -0.72 -18.46
C ASP A 11 -8.04 -1.95 -17.80
N ASN A 12 -8.55 -3.14 -18.11
CA ASN A 12 -7.99 -4.40 -17.63
C ASN A 12 -6.59 -4.67 -18.19
N GLU A 13 -6.35 -4.35 -19.46
CA GLU A 13 -5.03 -4.47 -20.10
C GLU A 13 -4.04 -3.46 -19.51
N ILE A 14 -4.45 -2.23 -19.20
CA ILE A 14 -3.61 -1.25 -18.50
C ILE A 14 -3.15 -1.79 -17.15
N LEU A 15 -4.06 -2.38 -16.35
CA LEU A 15 -3.69 -3.00 -15.08
C LEU A 15 -2.79 -4.22 -15.28
N GLU A 16 -3.01 -5.01 -16.32
CA GLU A 16 -2.19 -6.17 -16.64
C GLU A 16 -0.76 -5.78 -17.02
N GLN A 17 -0.60 -4.75 -17.85
CA GLN A 17 0.72 -4.21 -18.22
C GLN A 17 1.42 -3.61 -17.00
N ALA A 18 0.69 -2.90 -16.12
CA ALA A 18 1.25 -2.40 -14.87
C ALA A 18 1.73 -3.56 -13.96
N ARG A 19 0.96 -4.65 -13.87
CA ARG A 19 1.32 -5.88 -13.15
C ARG A 19 2.64 -6.44 -13.69
N ILE A 20 2.73 -6.67 -15.00
CA ILE A 20 3.90 -7.27 -15.67
C ILE A 20 5.15 -6.39 -15.49
N ALA A 21 5.00 -5.07 -15.61
CA ALA A 21 6.14 -4.15 -15.60
C ALA A 21 6.71 -3.88 -14.20
N THR A 22 5.88 -3.93 -13.14
CA THR A 22 6.25 -3.41 -11.82
C THR A 22 6.15 -4.42 -10.68
N MET A 23 5.33 -5.46 -10.82
CA MET A 23 5.06 -6.39 -9.72
C MET A 23 5.87 -7.67 -9.86
N ARG A 24 6.39 -8.16 -8.73
CA ARG A 24 7.06 -9.46 -8.69
C ARG A 24 6.05 -10.57 -8.97
N PRO A 25 6.32 -11.52 -9.89
CA PRO A 25 5.49 -12.70 -10.08
C PRO A 25 5.37 -13.53 -8.79
N GLY A 26 4.15 -13.90 -8.43
CA GLY A 26 3.81 -14.56 -7.16
C GLY A 26 3.93 -13.67 -5.92
N GLY A 27 4.17 -12.37 -6.08
CA GLY A 27 4.33 -11.40 -5.00
C GLY A 27 3.00 -10.93 -4.39
N ARG A 28 3.10 -10.20 -3.28
CA ARG A 28 1.94 -9.63 -2.59
C ARG A 28 1.23 -8.56 -3.42
N ALA A 29 1.99 -7.72 -4.12
CA ALA A 29 1.41 -6.65 -4.94
C ALA A 29 0.54 -7.23 -6.05
N GLU A 30 1.03 -8.27 -6.74
CA GLU A 30 0.25 -9.00 -7.73
C GLU A 30 -0.99 -9.65 -7.11
N ALA A 31 -0.83 -10.36 -5.97
CA ALA A 31 -1.95 -11.02 -5.31
C ALA A 31 -3.05 -10.02 -4.94
N TYR A 32 -2.69 -8.84 -4.45
CA TYR A 32 -3.65 -7.81 -4.05
C TYR A 32 -4.33 -7.15 -5.25
N LEU A 33 -3.60 -6.91 -6.35
CA LEU A 33 -4.18 -6.44 -7.60
C LEU A 33 -5.16 -7.47 -8.18
N ASN A 34 -4.82 -8.74 -8.15
CA ASN A 34 -5.69 -9.81 -8.64
C ASN A 34 -6.95 -9.93 -7.77
N HIS A 35 -6.80 -9.86 -6.45
CA HIS A 35 -7.93 -9.84 -5.52
C HIS A 35 -8.87 -8.64 -5.77
N TYR A 36 -8.30 -7.46 -5.99
CA TYR A 36 -9.04 -6.26 -6.38
C TYR A 36 -9.88 -6.49 -7.65
N ARG A 37 -9.24 -7.02 -8.71
CA ARG A 37 -9.87 -7.29 -10.02
C ARG A 37 -10.94 -8.37 -9.95
N GLN A 38 -10.79 -9.37 -9.09
CA GLN A 38 -11.81 -10.40 -8.88
C GLN A 38 -13.08 -9.85 -8.24
N GLY A 39 -13.01 -8.70 -7.56
CA GLY A 39 -14.21 -7.98 -7.11
C GLY A 39 -14.89 -8.58 -5.89
N SER A 40 -14.20 -9.45 -5.13
CA SER A 40 -14.79 -10.04 -3.92
C SER A 40 -15.05 -8.99 -2.83
N GLY A 41 -14.16 -7.99 -2.72
CA GLY A 41 -14.17 -7.01 -1.63
C GLY A 41 -13.86 -7.61 -0.26
N ALA A 42 -13.48 -8.90 -0.20
CA ALA A 42 -13.20 -9.59 1.05
C ALA A 42 -11.94 -9.04 1.71
N ASP A 43 -11.92 -8.97 3.03
CA ASP A 43 -10.79 -8.45 3.78
C ASP A 43 -9.55 -9.32 3.58
N VAL A 44 -8.40 -8.68 3.40
CA VAL A 44 -7.09 -9.32 3.27
C VAL A 44 -6.32 -9.12 4.56
N HIS A 45 -5.84 -10.22 5.13
CA HIS A 45 -5.05 -10.19 6.34
C HIS A 45 -3.55 -10.16 6.03
N PHE A 46 -2.80 -9.36 6.81
CA PHE A 46 -1.34 -9.34 6.75
C PHE A 46 -0.76 -9.16 8.15
N SER A 47 0.52 -9.45 8.31
CA SER A 47 1.25 -9.28 9.57
C SER A 47 2.13 -8.05 9.52
N VAL A 48 1.96 -7.13 10.48
CA VAL A 48 2.87 -5.97 10.65
C VAL A 48 4.25 -6.47 11.10
N LYS A 49 4.31 -7.53 11.91
CA LYS A 49 5.57 -8.16 12.28
C LYS A 49 6.31 -8.68 11.05
N GLN A 50 5.64 -9.40 10.15
CA GLN A 50 6.25 -9.87 8.90
C GLN A 50 6.75 -8.70 8.04
N LEU A 51 5.95 -7.65 7.89
CA LEU A 51 6.38 -6.42 7.19
C LEU A 51 7.67 -5.86 7.78
N MET A 52 7.78 -5.78 9.10
CA MET A 52 8.99 -5.28 9.79
C MET A 52 10.20 -6.21 9.64
N ASP A 53 9.97 -7.52 9.59
CA ASP A 53 11.05 -8.49 9.41
C ASP A 53 11.60 -8.45 7.97
N GLU A 54 10.72 -8.23 6.98
CA GLU A 54 11.06 -8.21 5.55
C GLU A 54 11.49 -6.84 5.00
N ASP A 55 11.21 -5.74 5.72
CA ASP A 55 11.58 -4.38 5.34
C ASP A 55 12.21 -3.62 6.51
N GLN A 56 13.55 -3.61 6.55
CA GLN A 56 14.31 -2.98 7.63
C GLN A 56 14.14 -1.45 7.68
N SER A 57 13.86 -0.80 6.54
CA SER A 57 13.58 0.65 6.52
C SER A 57 12.26 0.96 7.21
N VAL A 58 11.23 0.15 6.99
CA VAL A 58 9.96 0.24 7.72
C VAL A 58 10.16 -0.02 9.20
N LYS A 59 10.88 -1.09 9.58
CA LYS A 59 11.18 -1.40 10.98
C LYS A 59 11.90 -0.27 11.69
N ALA A 60 12.93 0.30 11.06
CA ALA A 60 13.66 1.43 11.61
C ALA A 60 12.76 2.66 11.78
N HIS A 61 11.90 2.95 10.79
CA HIS A 61 10.96 4.07 10.87
C HIS A 61 9.96 3.92 12.02
N ILE A 62 9.30 2.76 12.13
CA ILE A 62 8.36 2.45 13.22
C ILE A 62 9.06 2.56 14.57
N THR A 63 10.21 1.89 14.72
CA THR A 63 10.98 1.88 15.98
C THR A 63 11.32 3.28 16.42
N ARG A 64 11.84 4.11 15.52
CA ARG A 64 12.20 5.50 15.82
C ARG A 64 10.97 6.32 16.23
N LYS A 65 9.89 6.27 15.46
CA LYS A 65 8.69 7.07 15.72
C LYS A 65 8.02 6.71 17.04
N ILE A 66 7.92 5.41 17.35
CA ILE A 66 7.39 4.96 18.64
C ILE A 66 8.28 5.45 19.77
N ASN A 67 9.61 5.33 19.66
CA ASN A 67 10.52 5.84 20.69
C ASN A 67 10.42 7.36 20.91
N GLU A 68 10.32 8.15 19.82
CA GLU A 68 10.08 9.61 19.90
C GLU A 68 8.79 9.91 20.68
N MET A 69 7.69 9.23 20.38
CA MET A 69 6.40 9.43 21.06
C MET A 69 6.43 8.93 22.51
N VAL A 70 7.06 7.78 22.79
CA VAL A 70 7.22 7.26 24.15
C VAL A 70 8.04 8.21 25.02
N ALA A 71 9.13 8.77 24.49
CA ALA A 71 9.94 9.77 25.20
C ALA A 71 9.10 11.03 25.52
N PHE A 72 8.29 11.50 24.58
CA PHE A 72 7.36 12.61 24.81
C PHE A 72 6.35 12.31 25.93
N PHE A 73 5.74 11.13 25.92
CA PHE A 73 4.79 10.70 26.96
C PHE A 73 5.46 10.56 28.34
N GLU A 74 6.67 9.99 28.40
CA GLU A 74 7.46 9.88 29.63
C GLU A 74 7.78 11.25 30.22
N ASN A 75 8.23 12.20 29.39
CA ASN A 75 8.53 13.56 29.81
C ASN A 75 7.29 14.31 30.32
N SER A 76 6.11 13.89 29.87
CA SER A 76 4.82 14.45 30.26
C SER A 76 4.17 13.71 31.45
N GLY A 77 4.88 12.73 32.05
CA GLY A 77 4.36 11.93 33.18
C GLY A 77 3.16 11.05 32.83
N THR A 78 2.95 10.73 31.55
CA THR A 78 1.81 9.92 31.11
C THR A 78 1.96 8.47 31.58
N PRO A 79 0.93 7.86 32.18
CA PRO A 79 0.96 6.44 32.55
C PRO A 79 1.18 5.54 31.33
N MET A 80 1.94 4.45 31.51
CA MET A 80 2.30 3.53 30.43
C MET A 80 1.07 2.94 29.70
N SER A 81 0.04 2.59 30.46
CA SER A 81 -1.23 2.06 29.92
C SER A 81 -1.94 3.02 28.96
N SER A 82 -1.60 4.31 29.01
CA SER A 82 -2.16 5.35 28.15
C SER A 82 -1.23 5.74 26.99
N MET A 83 -0.05 5.12 26.88
CA MET A 83 0.91 5.38 25.80
C MET A 83 0.47 4.65 24.53
N ILE A 84 -0.37 5.33 23.75
CA ILE A 84 -0.91 4.86 22.47
C ILE A 84 -0.64 5.88 21.38
N GLY A 85 -0.63 5.44 20.12
CA GLY A 85 -0.50 6.36 19.00
C GLY A 85 -0.63 5.72 17.63
N ILE A 86 -0.27 6.49 16.61
CA ILE A 86 -0.30 6.06 15.20
C ILE A 86 1.03 6.43 14.55
N VAL A 87 1.63 5.49 13.82
CA VAL A 87 2.76 5.72 12.93
C VAL A 87 2.27 5.68 11.49
N GLY A 88 2.35 6.82 10.79
CA GLY A 88 2.08 6.89 9.36
C GLY A 88 3.28 6.41 8.53
N LEU A 89 3.06 5.41 7.69
CA LEU A 89 4.04 4.85 6.75
C LEU A 89 3.67 5.25 5.32
N ALA A 90 4.28 6.30 4.80
CA ALA A 90 4.21 6.65 3.39
C ALA A 90 5.09 5.71 2.52
N GLN A 91 4.79 5.63 1.22
CA GLN A 91 5.51 4.79 0.24
C GLN A 91 7.03 4.97 0.27
N LYS A 92 7.53 6.17 0.56
CA LYS A 92 8.97 6.48 0.62
C LYS A 92 9.72 5.77 1.75
N TYR A 93 9.03 5.21 2.73
CA TYR A 93 9.67 4.48 3.83
C TYR A 93 9.83 2.98 3.55
N PHE A 94 9.26 2.48 2.46
CA PHE A 94 9.40 1.10 2.04
C PHE A 94 10.67 0.96 1.19
N SER A 95 11.53 0.02 1.57
CA SER A 95 12.65 -0.43 0.75
C SER A 95 12.30 -1.69 -0.05
N ASN A 96 11.33 -2.47 0.43
CA ASN A 96 10.81 -3.63 -0.25
C ASN A 96 9.71 -3.22 -1.24
N ILE A 97 10.03 -3.26 -2.52
CA ILE A 97 9.14 -2.84 -3.62
C ILE A 97 7.80 -3.61 -3.62
N ASP A 98 7.81 -4.90 -3.28
CA ASP A 98 6.58 -5.69 -3.24
C ASP A 98 5.64 -5.21 -2.12
N TRP A 99 6.19 -4.85 -0.94
CA TRP A 99 5.40 -4.21 0.11
C TRP A 99 4.95 -2.80 -0.26
N GLN A 100 5.82 -2.04 -0.92
CA GLN A 100 5.54 -0.69 -1.38
C GLN A 100 4.34 -0.66 -2.32
N TYR A 101 4.31 -1.53 -3.34
CA TYR A 101 3.23 -1.62 -4.31
C TYR A 101 1.98 -2.33 -3.77
N ALA A 102 2.13 -3.31 -2.87
CA ALA A 102 0.99 -3.98 -2.27
C ALA A 102 0.18 -3.06 -1.34
N THR A 103 0.84 -2.18 -0.60
CA THR A 103 0.19 -1.44 0.50
C THR A 103 0.06 0.04 0.26
N GLY A 104 0.94 0.62 -0.56
CA GLY A 104 1.04 2.06 -0.75
C GLY A 104 1.44 2.76 0.55
N SER A 105 0.44 3.15 1.34
CA SER A 105 0.65 3.79 2.64
C SER A 105 -0.15 3.11 3.73
N LEU A 106 0.42 3.01 4.93
CA LEU A 106 -0.22 2.39 6.09
C LEU A 106 -0.28 3.35 7.28
N ASN A 107 -1.28 3.17 8.12
CA ASN A 107 -1.35 3.81 9.44
C ASN A 107 -1.30 2.71 10.50
N ILE A 108 -0.16 2.58 11.18
CA ILE A 108 0.06 1.55 12.19
C ILE A 108 -0.34 2.11 13.55
N LYS A 109 -1.40 1.56 14.13
CA LYS A 109 -1.77 1.84 15.52
C LYS A 109 -0.82 1.08 16.44
N TRP A 110 -0.43 1.71 17.54
CA TRP A 110 0.44 1.08 18.52
C TRP A 110 0.05 1.43 19.96
N SER A 111 0.42 0.55 20.88
CA SER A 111 0.36 0.77 22.33
C SER A 111 1.57 0.13 23.02
N VAL A 112 2.04 0.72 24.12
CA VAL A 112 3.03 0.05 24.99
C VAL A 112 2.30 -0.95 25.88
N VAL A 113 2.76 -2.19 25.84
CA VAL A 113 2.29 -3.26 26.73
C VAL A 113 3.19 -3.35 27.96
N ASP A 114 4.51 -3.31 27.77
CA ASP A 114 5.48 -3.48 28.85
C ASP A 114 6.85 -2.85 28.51
N LYS A 115 7.68 -2.66 29.53
CA LYS A 115 9.08 -2.21 29.42
C LYS A 115 9.95 -3.11 30.28
N PHE A 116 11.03 -3.62 29.70
CA PHE A 116 11.94 -4.49 30.43
C PHE A 116 13.39 -4.24 30.00
N GLU A 117 14.30 -4.60 30.89
CA GLU A 117 15.74 -4.53 30.65
C GLU A 117 16.29 -5.93 30.42
N ARG A 118 17.24 -6.04 29.50
CA ARG A 118 18.04 -7.24 29.26
C ARG A 118 19.52 -6.83 29.29
N PRO A 119 20.48 -7.77 29.40
CA PRO A 119 21.90 -7.44 29.43
C PRO A 119 22.38 -6.57 28.25
N ASN A 120 21.69 -6.62 27.11
CA ASN A 120 21.99 -5.87 25.90
C ASN A 120 21.18 -4.58 25.73
N GLY A 121 20.43 -4.13 26.75
CA GLY A 121 19.76 -2.83 26.75
C GLY A 121 18.31 -2.85 27.23
N ARG A 122 17.63 -1.73 27.02
CA ARG A 122 16.22 -1.52 27.38
C ARG A 122 15.33 -1.83 26.19
N PHE A 123 14.18 -2.45 26.44
CA PHE A 123 13.25 -2.90 25.43
C PHE A 123 11.82 -2.48 25.75
N LEU A 124 11.04 -2.28 24.69
CA LEU A 124 9.61 -2.03 24.74
C LEU A 124 8.90 -3.26 24.17
N LEU A 125 7.93 -3.80 24.90
CA LEU A 125 6.92 -4.66 24.32
C LEU A 125 5.79 -3.76 23.81
N VAL A 126 5.59 -3.74 22.50
CA VAL A 126 4.54 -2.94 21.87
C VAL A 126 3.54 -3.85 21.17
N GLU A 127 2.28 -3.47 21.19
CA GLU A 127 1.25 -4.09 20.37
C GLU A 127 1.02 -3.21 19.14
N LEU A 128 1.07 -3.80 17.95
CA LEU A 128 0.92 -3.12 16.66
C LEU A 128 -0.31 -3.68 15.95
N SER A 129 -1.10 -2.81 15.32
CA SER A 129 -2.21 -3.22 14.45
C SER A 129 -2.41 -2.23 13.31
N CYS A 130 -3.09 -2.66 12.25
CA CYS A 130 -3.36 -1.80 11.11
C CYS A 130 -4.70 -2.17 10.47
N VAL A 131 -5.48 -1.15 10.12
CA VAL A 131 -6.62 -1.30 9.22
C VAL A 131 -6.47 -0.22 8.17
N ASN A 132 -6.33 -0.64 6.91
CA ASN A 132 -6.22 0.25 5.77
C ASN A 132 -7.22 -0.17 4.69
N VAL A 133 -7.66 0.76 3.85
CA VAL A 133 -8.50 0.43 2.69
C VAL A 133 -7.62 0.44 1.45
N TYR A 134 -7.54 -0.71 0.77
CA TYR A 134 -6.92 -0.78 -0.54
C TYR A 134 -7.85 -0.10 -1.55
N ARG A 135 -7.49 1.12 -1.98
CA ARG A 135 -8.21 1.92 -2.96
C ARG A 135 -7.26 2.67 -3.87
N TRP A 136 -7.71 2.92 -5.09
CA TRP A 136 -6.98 3.74 -6.06
C TRP A 136 -7.44 5.20 -5.92
N HIS A 137 -6.56 6.17 -6.16
CA HIS A 137 -6.91 7.60 -6.09
C HIS A 137 -6.76 8.25 -7.46
N PRO A 138 -7.80 8.18 -8.32
CA PRO A 138 -7.73 8.75 -9.66
C PRO A 138 -7.58 10.27 -9.65
N GLU A 139 -8.03 10.99 -8.62
CA GLU A 139 -7.92 12.46 -8.64
C GLU A 139 -6.55 12.99 -8.21
N ALA A 140 -5.61 12.11 -7.87
CA ALA A 140 -4.28 12.52 -7.42
C ALA A 140 -3.34 12.69 -8.62
N ASP A 141 -2.79 13.89 -8.80
CA ASP A 141 -1.87 14.18 -9.91
C ASP A 141 -0.56 13.39 -9.77
N ARG A 142 -0.29 12.49 -10.74
CA ARG A 142 0.89 11.63 -10.79
C ARG A 142 1.10 11.00 -12.17
N TYR A 143 2.34 10.58 -12.43
CA TYR A 143 2.69 9.89 -13.69
C TYR A 143 1.91 8.60 -13.95
N THR A 144 1.46 7.91 -12.90
CA THR A 144 0.67 6.66 -13.01
C THR A 144 -0.84 6.90 -13.12
N GLN A 145 -1.27 8.13 -13.43
CA GLN A 145 -2.67 8.53 -13.47
C GLN A 145 -3.55 7.59 -14.31
N CYS A 146 -3.07 7.14 -15.47
CA CYS A 146 -3.79 6.21 -16.33
C CYS A 146 -4.14 4.88 -15.63
N VAL A 147 -3.23 4.35 -14.82
CA VAL A 147 -3.44 3.10 -14.06
C VAL A 147 -4.50 3.31 -12.97
N HIS A 148 -4.46 4.46 -12.27
CA HIS A 148 -5.45 4.79 -11.25
C HIS A 148 -6.85 5.01 -11.84
N GLN A 149 -6.93 5.65 -13.01
CA GLN A 149 -8.20 5.82 -13.72
C GLN A 149 -8.75 4.48 -14.20
N ALA A 150 -7.91 3.64 -14.81
CA ALA A 150 -8.30 2.31 -15.26
C ALA A 150 -8.85 1.45 -14.11
N ALA A 151 -8.14 1.43 -12.97
CA ALA A 151 -8.64 0.75 -11.77
C ALA A 151 -10.00 1.28 -11.31
N GLN A 152 -10.19 2.61 -11.29
CA GLN A 152 -11.47 3.21 -10.91
C GLN A 152 -12.61 2.81 -11.86
N ASN A 153 -12.36 2.82 -13.17
CA ASN A 153 -13.34 2.45 -14.18
C ASN A 153 -13.79 0.99 -14.02
N LEU A 154 -12.87 0.08 -13.70
CA LEU A 154 -13.19 -1.34 -13.49
C LEU A 154 -14.13 -1.61 -12.30
N GLN A 155 -14.37 -0.65 -11.40
CA GLN A 155 -15.42 -0.78 -10.38
C GLN A 155 -16.83 -0.69 -10.97
N LYS A 156 -16.97 -0.12 -12.18
CA LYS A 156 -18.23 -0.02 -12.95
C LYS A 156 -17.96 -0.47 -14.39
N PRO A 157 -17.66 -1.76 -14.61
CA PRO A 157 -17.22 -2.24 -15.91
C PRO A 157 -18.30 -2.03 -16.96
N ALA A 158 -17.94 -1.40 -18.07
CA ALA A 158 -18.74 -1.35 -19.28
C ALA A 158 -18.64 -2.67 -20.05
N SER A 159 -19.71 -3.03 -20.77
CA SER A 159 -19.68 -4.18 -21.68
C SER A 159 -18.88 -3.83 -22.93
N ASP A 160 -17.86 -4.63 -23.23
CA ASP A 160 -17.06 -4.44 -24.44
C ASP A 160 -17.35 -5.47 -25.52
N PHE A 161 -17.29 -4.99 -26.76
CA PHE A 161 -17.25 -5.83 -27.95
C PHE A 161 -15.80 -6.10 -28.32
N ASN A 162 -15.37 -7.35 -28.15
CA ASN A 162 -14.07 -7.77 -28.61
C ASN A 162 -14.14 -7.99 -30.13
N VAL A 163 -13.23 -7.39 -30.90
CA VAL A 163 -13.11 -7.68 -32.33
C VAL A 163 -11.94 -8.64 -32.49
N SER A 164 -12.25 -9.94 -32.62
CA SER A 164 -11.22 -10.93 -32.93
C SER A 164 -10.88 -10.84 -34.42
N ALA A 165 -9.77 -10.18 -34.76
CA ALA A 165 -9.19 -10.31 -36.09
C ALA A 165 -8.52 -11.70 -36.20
N PRO A 166 -8.78 -12.50 -37.25
CA PRO A 166 -7.90 -13.60 -37.56
C PRO A 166 -6.53 -12.99 -37.92
N LEU A 167 -5.50 -13.33 -37.15
CA LEU A 167 -4.11 -13.00 -37.45
C LEU A 167 -3.67 -13.81 -38.69
N ASN A 168 -4.07 -13.35 -39.88
CA ASN A 168 -3.43 -13.76 -41.12
C ASN A 168 -2.48 -12.63 -41.54
N PRO A 169 -1.15 -12.83 -41.45
CA PRO A 169 -0.16 -11.80 -41.78
C PRO A 169 -0.06 -11.45 -43.27
N MET A 170 -1.00 -11.90 -44.12
CA MET A 170 -1.05 -11.56 -45.56
C MET A 170 -2.20 -10.64 -45.98
N ASP A 171 -3.18 -10.33 -45.13
CA ASP A 171 -4.31 -9.46 -45.51
C ASP A 171 -4.11 -8.02 -45.03
N ILE A 172 -3.15 -7.33 -45.64
CA ILE A 172 -3.05 -5.87 -45.57
C ILE A 172 -4.03 -5.30 -46.60
N GLY A 173 -5.33 -5.23 -46.27
CA GLY A 173 -6.26 -4.48 -47.13
C GLY A 173 -7.77 -4.72 -46.98
N SER A 174 -8.24 -5.82 -46.40
CA SER A 174 -9.68 -6.11 -46.34
C SER A 174 -10.22 -6.17 -44.91
N TYR A 175 -10.90 -5.10 -44.47
CA TYR A 175 -11.75 -5.10 -43.26
C TYR A 175 -13.08 -5.86 -43.47
N VAL A 176 -13.17 -6.71 -44.50
CA VAL A 176 -14.37 -7.51 -44.81
C VAL A 176 -14.23 -8.84 -44.10
N GLY A 177 -14.95 -9.02 -42.98
CA GLY A 177 -14.98 -10.29 -42.25
C GLY A 177 -14.77 -10.21 -40.74
N LEU A 178 -14.77 -9.01 -40.15
CA LEU A 178 -14.81 -8.86 -38.69
C LEU A 178 -16.08 -9.52 -38.15
N LYS A 179 -15.95 -10.75 -37.65
CA LYS A 179 -17.03 -11.40 -36.91
C LYS A 179 -17.19 -10.66 -35.58
N PRO A 180 -18.42 -10.30 -35.16
CA PRO A 180 -18.63 -9.80 -33.82
C PRO A 180 -18.08 -10.84 -32.84
N GLY A 181 -17.04 -10.47 -32.09
CA GLY A 181 -16.50 -11.33 -31.06
C GLY A 181 -17.46 -11.42 -29.88
N LYS A 182 -17.18 -12.36 -28.96
CA LYS A 182 -18.02 -12.56 -27.78
C LYS A 182 -17.96 -11.32 -26.89
N THR A 183 -19.11 -10.85 -26.44
CA THR A 183 -19.18 -9.86 -25.35
C THR A 183 -18.50 -10.43 -24.12
N GLN A 184 -17.40 -9.80 -23.68
CA GLN A 184 -16.69 -10.21 -22.48
C GLN A 184 -17.27 -9.44 -21.29
N LYS A 185 -17.82 -10.17 -20.31
CA LYS A 185 -18.24 -9.59 -19.04
C LYS A 185 -17.06 -9.62 -18.07
N PHE A 186 -16.71 -8.45 -17.54
CA PHE A 186 -15.70 -8.33 -16.49
C PHE A 186 -16.40 -8.26 -15.12
N PRO A 187 -15.89 -8.95 -14.08
CA PRO A 187 -16.35 -8.71 -12.73
C PRO A 187 -16.05 -7.26 -12.34
N ALA A 188 -16.96 -6.64 -11.60
CA ALA A 188 -16.71 -5.31 -11.06
C ALA A 188 -15.63 -5.40 -9.97
N ALA A 189 -14.51 -4.71 -10.17
CA ALA A 189 -13.45 -4.64 -9.18
C ALA A 189 -13.96 -3.99 -7.89
N ARG A 190 -13.39 -4.38 -6.75
CA ARG A 190 -13.83 -3.86 -5.44
C ARG A 190 -12.65 -3.56 -4.54
N ASN A 191 -12.74 -2.39 -3.89
CA ASN A 191 -11.88 -2.07 -2.77
C ASN A 191 -12.08 -3.10 -1.66
N PHE A 192 -11.04 -3.34 -0.88
CA PHE A 192 -11.07 -4.25 0.26
C PHE A 192 -10.28 -3.68 1.43
N LYS A 193 -10.52 -4.17 2.64
CA LYS A 193 -9.71 -3.78 3.80
C LYS A 193 -8.50 -4.69 3.89
N MET A 194 -7.37 -4.07 4.18
CA MET A 194 -6.16 -4.74 4.64
C MET A 194 -6.11 -4.67 6.15
N ILE A 195 -6.07 -5.81 6.82
CA ILE A 195 -6.20 -5.92 8.27
C ILE A 195 -5.02 -6.68 8.86
N SER A 196 -4.21 -5.98 9.65
CA SER A 196 -3.32 -6.60 10.62
C SER A 196 -4.00 -6.62 11.98
N LYS A 197 -4.23 -7.83 12.49
CA LYS A 197 -4.66 -8.03 13.88
C LYS A 197 -3.59 -7.49 14.85
N PRO A 198 -3.95 -7.22 16.12
CA PRO A 198 -2.98 -6.85 17.13
C PRO A 198 -1.87 -7.91 17.27
N GLU A 199 -0.63 -7.49 17.09
CA GLU A 199 0.56 -8.33 17.19
C GLU A 199 1.55 -7.70 18.17
N ARG A 200 2.11 -8.51 19.08
CA ARG A 200 3.11 -8.05 20.04
C ARG A 200 4.51 -8.16 19.44
N VAL A 201 5.25 -7.07 19.48
CA VAL A 201 6.62 -6.96 18.94
C VAL A 201 7.52 -6.35 20.00
N ILE A 202 8.76 -6.86 20.08
CA ILE A 202 9.79 -6.29 20.95
C ILE A 202 10.60 -5.28 20.14
N LEU A 203 10.68 -4.05 20.63
CA LEU A 203 11.48 -2.98 20.04
C LEU A 203 12.59 -2.55 21.02
N PRO A 204 13.79 -2.19 20.52
CA PRO A 204 14.78 -1.54 21.37
C PRO A 204 14.28 -0.17 21.81
N LYS A 205 14.48 0.15 23.10
CA LYS A 205 14.26 1.49 23.63
C LYS A 205 15.49 2.35 23.34
N LEU A 206 15.33 3.36 22.51
CA LEU A 206 16.41 4.27 22.12
C LEU A 206 16.60 5.31 23.24
N SER A 207 17.81 5.35 23.80
CA SER A 207 18.16 6.31 24.85
C SER A 207 18.59 7.63 24.21
N GLY A 208 17.91 8.74 24.51
CA GLY A 208 18.40 10.09 24.21
C GLY A 208 18.35 10.51 22.75
N ILE A 209 17.21 10.37 22.06
CA ILE A 209 17.01 11.10 20.80
C ILE A 209 17.03 12.61 21.16
N PRO A 210 18.02 13.39 20.71
CA PRO A 210 18.02 14.83 20.96
C PRO A 210 16.77 15.41 20.31
N ASN A 211 16.02 16.23 21.05
CA ASN A 211 14.96 17.04 20.48
C ASN A 211 15.58 17.93 19.40
N VAL A 212 15.41 17.59 18.12
CA VAL A 212 15.66 18.51 17.00
C VAL A 212 14.46 19.45 16.93
N SER A 213 14.33 20.29 17.95
CA SER A 213 13.38 21.41 18.00
C SER A 213 14.16 22.62 18.50
N GLY A 214 14.99 23.17 17.63
CA GLY A 214 15.78 24.37 17.85
C GLY A 214 16.00 25.05 16.51
N SER A 215 14.94 25.66 15.98
CA SER A 215 15.06 26.66 14.92
C SER A 215 16.00 27.75 15.42
N GLY A 216 17.23 27.76 14.91
CA GLY A 216 18.20 28.80 15.21
C GLY A 216 17.63 30.15 14.79
N ALA A 217 17.25 30.96 15.77
CA ALA A 217 17.11 32.39 15.58
C ALA A 217 18.52 32.92 15.28
N VAL A 218 18.77 33.25 14.02
CA VAL A 218 19.93 34.03 13.62
C VAL A 218 19.68 35.45 14.11
N SER A 219 20.28 35.80 15.23
CA SER A 219 20.39 37.19 15.66
C SER A 219 21.59 37.80 14.95
N SER A 220 21.31 38.60 13.92
CA SER A 220 22.30 39.47 13.29
C SER A 220 22.65 40.62 14.23
N VAL A 221 23.94 40.75 14.54
CA VAL A 221 24.59 41.97 15.01
C VAL A 221 24.95 42.83 13.80
#